data_AF-A0A1V6BVK7-F1
#
_entry.id   AF-A0A1V6BVK7-F1
#
_cell.length_a   1.000
_cell.length_b   1.000
_cell.length_c   1.000
_cell.angle_alpha   90.00
_cell.angle_beta   90.00
_cell.angle_gamma   90.00
#
_symmetry.space_group_name_H-M   'P 1'
#
loop_
_entity.id
_entity.type
_entity.pdbx_description
1 polymer ?
#
loop_
_entity_poly.entity_id
_entity_poly.type
_entity_poly.pdbx_seq_one_letter_code
_entity_poly.pdbx_strand_id
1 'polypeptide(L)'
;MDLWKRDPLEARRFLTDYSLCAASDLFKRWQELDIYLLVKYIDGNIKRQNPDGTFATNGHSDSIPPAPVYGGYNQRWKEAVVKDTGERLLAP
;
A
#
# COMPACT_ATOMS: atom_id res chain seq x y z
N MET A 1 28.76 -20.11 14.05
CA MET A 1 29.19 -20.88 15.24
C MET A 1 30.59 -20.49 15.70
N ASP A 2 31.52 -20.21 14.79
CA ASP A 2 32.91 -19.90 15.17
C ASP A 2 33.08 -18.55 15.86
N LEU A 3 32.28 -17.52 15.51
CA LEU A 3 32.30 -16.23 16.21
C LEU A 3 31.86 -16.36 17.67
N TRP A 4 30.81 -17.15 17.95
CA TRP A 4 30.33 -17.40 19.31
C TRP A 4 31.37 -18.11 20.17
N LYS A 5 32.06 -19.11 19.61
CA LYS A 5 33.12 -19.85 20.32
C LYS A 5 34.35 -18.98 20.61
N ARG A 6 34.63 -18.00 19.75
CA ARG A 6 35.79 -17.09 19.88
C ARG A 6 35.50 -15.89 20.77
N ASP A 7 34.35 -15.27 20.60
CA ASP A 7 33.91 -14.08 21.33
C ASP A 7 32.37 -14.05 21.44
N PRO A 8 31.82 -14.57 22.55
CA PRO A 8 30.38 -14.58 22.79
C PRO A 8 29.75 -13.18 22.84
N LEU A 9 30.50 -12.16 23.28
CA LEU A 9 29.98 -10.80 23.39
C LEU A 9 29.78 -10.20 21.99
N GLU A 10 30.77 -10.38 21.13
CA GLU A 10 30.69 -9.92 19.74
C GLU A 10 29.63 -10.68 18.94
N ALA A 11 29.52 -12.00 19.14
CA ALA A 11 28.45 -12.79 18.54
C ALA A 11 27.05 -12.31 18.96
N ARG A 12 26.87 -11.92 20.23
CA ARG A 12 25.61 -11.34 20.71
C ARG A 12 25.33 -9.99 20.04
N ARG A 13 26.34 -9.11 19.97
CA ARG A 13 26.19 -7.79 19.30
C ARG A 13 25.79 -7.96 17.84
N PHE A 14 26.49 -8.84 17.11
CA PHE A 14 26.17 -9.14 15.72
C PHE A 14 24.72 -9.61 15.53
N LEU A 15 24.24 -10.54 16.36
CA LEU A 15 22.85 -11.03 16.26
C LEU A 15 21.82 -9.95 16.60
N THR A 16 22.10 -9.11 17.59
CA THR A 16 21.25 -7.96 17.93
C THR A 16 21.19 -6.98 16.75
N ASP A 17 22.34 -6.59 16.22
CA ASP A 17 22.43 -5.63 15.11
C ASP A 17 21.72 -6.18 13.87
N TYR A 18 21.97 -7.45 13.52
CA TYR A 18 21.25 -8.13 12.44
C TYR A 18 19.73 -8.10 12.63
N SER A 19 19.26 -8.42 13.85
CA SER A 19 17.83 -8.45 14.15
C SER A 19 17.20 -7.06 14.07
N LEU A 20 17.89 -6.03 14.56
CA LEU A 20 17.45 -4.63 14.48
C LEU A 20 17.41 -4.12 13.03
N CYS A 21 18.43 -4.45 12.23
CA CYS A 21 18.46 -4.12 10.81
C CYS A 21 17.30 -4.80 10.08
N ALA A 22 17.12 -6.12 10.27
CA ALA A 22 16.03 -6.87 9.64
C ALA A 22 14.65 -6.32 10.02
N ALA A 23 14.42 -6.00 11.30
CA ALA A 23 13.18 -5.40 11.76
C ALA A 23 12.94 -4.01 11.14
N SER A 24 13.99 -3.18 11.08
CA SER A 24 13.91 -1.84 10.49
C SER A 24 13.61 -1.89 9.00
N ASP A 25 14.25 -2.80 8.26
CA ASP A 25 14.05 -2.95 6.82
C ASP A 25 12.66 -3.50 6.51
N LEU A 26 12.18 -4.46 7.31
CA LEU A 26 10.80 -4.93 7.22
C LEU A 26 9.81 -3.79 7.44
N PHE A 27 10.01 -2.98 8.48
CA PHE A 27 9.13 -1.85 8.79
C PHE A 27 9.09 -0.83 7.64
N LYS A 28 10.25 -0.45 7.10
CA LYS A 28 10.33 0.45 5.94
C LYS A 28 9.55 -0.10 4.74
N ARG A 29 9.71 -1.39 4.45
CA ARG A 29 8.99 -2.04 3.34
C ARG A 29 7.47 -2.04 3.55
N TRP A 30 7.00 -2.22 4.78
CA TRP A 30 5.57 -2.11 5.09
C TRP A 30 5.07 -0.67 4.97
N GLN A 31 5.87 0.32 5.38
CA GLN A 31 5.54 1.73 5.21
C GLN A 31 5.44 2.11 3.72
N GLU A 32 6.37 1.66 2.89
CA GLU A 32 6.32 1.86 1.43
C GLU A 32 5.06 1.25 0.82
N LEU A 33 4.69 0.04 1.25
CA LEU A 33 3.47 -0.63 0.81
C LEU A 33 2.21 0.14 1.26
N ASP A 34 2.17 0.62 2.49
CA ASP A 34 1.07 1.43 3.03
C ASP A 34 0.86 2.71 2.22
N ILE A 35 1.94 3.47 2.00
CA ILE A 35 1.91 4.68 1.18
C ILE A 35 1.46 4.36 -0.26
N TYR A 36 1.98 3.28 -0.84
CA TYR A 36 1.57 2.83 -2.18
C TYR A 36 0.07 2.56 -2.25
N LEU A 37 -0.47 1.75 -1.33
CA LEU A 37 -1.89 1.38 -1.32
C LEU A 37 -2.78 2.58 -1.08
N LEU A 38 -2.38 3.46 -0.15
CA LEU A 38 -3.07 4.73 0.10
C LEU A 38 -3.15 5.55 -1.19
N VAL A 39 -2.03 5.89 -1.80
CA VAL A 39 -2.02 6.74 -3.00
C VAL A 39 -2.75 6.07 -4.16
N LYS A 40 -2.56 4.76 -4.36
CA LYS A 40 -3.14 3.99 -5.46
C LYS A 40 -4.67 3.92 -5.39
N TYR A 41 -5.24 3.79 -4.19
CA TYR A 41 -6.66 3.44 -3.99
C TYR A 41 -7.47 4.44 -3.14
N ILE A 42 -6.92 5.62 -2.82
CA ILE A 42 -7.61 6.63 -2.02
C ILE A 42 -8.95 7.05 -2.65
N ASP A 43 -9.96 7.19 -1.80
CA ASP A 43 -11.26 7.77 -2.16
C ASP A 43 -11.99 7.02 -3.30
N GLY A 44 -11.85 5.69 -3.34
CA GLY A 44 -12.51 4.83 -4.35
C GLY A 44 -11.96 4.99 -5.78
N ASN A 45 -10.90 5.80 -5.95
CA ASN A 45 -10.22 6.00 -7.21
C ASN A 45 -9.06 5.04 -7.36
N ILE A 46 -8.76 4.63 -8.60
CA ILE A 46 -7.59 3.83 -8.91
C ILE A 46 -6.62 4.70 -9.73
N LYS A 47 -5.46 5.05 -9.16
CA LYS A 47 -4.44 5.85 -9.87
C LYS A 47 -3.73 5.03 -10.95
N ARG A 48 -3.51 5.65 -12.10
CA ARG A 48 -2.85 4.99 -13.24
C ARG A 48 -1.35 4.81 -12.98
N GLN A 49 -0.80 3.73 -13.51
CA GLN A 49 0.62 3.40 -13.42
C GLN A 49 1.14 3.01 -14.79
N ASN A 50 2.42 3.28 -15.01
CA ASN A 50 3.18 2.82 -16.15
C ASN A 50 3.45 1.31 -16.06
N PRO A 51 3.88 0.64 -17.14
CA PRO A 51 4.20 -0.79 -17.12
C PRO A 51 5.28 -1.20 -16.11
N ASP A 52 6.16 -0.28 -15.70
CA ASP A 52 7.20 -0.50 -14.70
C ASP A 52 6.70 -0.35 -13.24
N GLY A 53 5.43 -0.01 -13.04
CA GLY A 53 4.80 0.18 -11.73
C GLY A 53 4.87 1.61 -11.18
N THR A 54 5.58 2.52 -11.83
CA THR A 54 5.61 3.95 -11.42
C THR A 54 4.27 4.63 -11.66
N PHE A 55 3.93 5.63 -10.85
CA PHE A 55 2.70 6.40 -11.07
C PHE A 55 2.79 7.19 -12.38
N ALA A 56 1.75 7.09 -13.20
CA ALA A 56 1.69 7.80 -14.46
C ALA A 56 1.49 9.31 -14.23
N THR A 57 2.05 10.13 -15.12
CA THR A 57 1.85 11.58 -15.16
C THR A 57 0.95 11.93 -16.33
N ASN A 58 0.42 13.15 -16.37
CA ASN A 58 -0.39 13.63 -17.48
C ASN A 58 0.43 14.04 -18.73
N GLY A 59 1.77 13.86 -18.70
CA GLY A 59 2.68 14.24 -19.78
C GLY A 59 3.03 15.73 -19.86
N HIS A 60 2.43 16.58 -19.01
CA HIS A 60 2.70 18.03 -18.95
C HIS A 60 3.50 18.44 -17.71
N SER A 61 3.46 17.64 -16.64
CA SER A 61 4.20 17.85 -15.40
C SER A 61 4.45 16.52 -14.71
N ASP A 62 5.61 16.37 -14.06
CA ASP A 62 5.96 15.19 -13.27
C ASP A 62 5.15 15.04 -11.97
N SER A 63 4.45 16.12 -11.56
CA SER A 63 3.67 16.15 -10.31
C SER A 63 2.16 16.04 -10.52
N ILE A 64 1.68 16.06 -11.77
CA ILE A 64 0.24 16.04 -12.06
C ILE A 64 -0.14 14.67 -12.64
N PRO A 65 -0.95 13.87 -11.92
CA PRO A 65 -1.39 12.58 -12.42
C PRO A 65 -2.43 12.76 -13.54
N PRO A 66 -2.60 11.76 -14.43
CA PRO A 66 -3.73 11.71 -15.33
C PRO A 66 -5.03 11.44 -14.57
N ALA A 67 -6.17 11.57 -15.25
CA ALA A 67 -7.47 11.22 -14.68
C ALA A 67 -7.47 9.76 -14.17
N PRO A 68 -7.97 9.52 -12.94
CA PRO A 68 -7.99 8.19 -12.36
C PRO A 68 -8.97 7.26 -13.07
N VAL A 69 -8.92 5.98 -12.74
CA VAL A 69 -9.97 5.02 -13.08
C VAL A 69 -10.98 5.00 -11.95
N TYR A 70 -12.25 5.22 -12.28
CA TYR A 70 -13.36 5.11 -11.34
C TYR A 70 -13.83 3.66 -11.31
N GLY A 71 -13.40 2.90 -10.30
CA GLY A 71 -13.74 1.47 -10.18
C GLY A 71 -15.23 1.22 -9.91
N GLY A 72 -15.95 2.26 -9.47
CA GLY A 72 -17.34 2.16 -9.05
C GLY A 72 -17.51 1.22 -7.86
N TYR A 73 -18.78 0.95 -7.54
CA TYR A 73 -19.13 0.05 -6.44
C TYR A 73 -19.43 -1.35 -6.96
N ASN A 74 -18.94 -2.36 -6.24
CA ASN A 74 -19.26 -3.74 -6.55
C ASN A 74 -20.74 -4.06 -6.23
N GLN A 75 -21.21 -5.20 -6.73
CA GLN A 75 -22.61 -5.60 -6.60
C GLN A 75 -23.04 -5.75 -5.14
N ARG A 76 -22.18 -6.34 -4.30
CA ARG A 76 -22.44 -6.50 -2.85
C ARG A 76 -22.69 -5.17 -2.14
N TRP A 77 -21.89 -4.15 -2.45
CA TRP A 77 -22.07 -2.82 -1.87
C TRP A 77 -23.39 -2.19 -2.32
N LYS A 78 -23.71 -2.30 -3.63
CA LYS A 78 -24.98 -1.81 -4.18
C LYS A 78 -26.18 -2.46 -3.50
N GLU A 79 -26.13 -3.77 -3.30
CA GLU A 79 -27.18 -4.53 -2.60
C GLU A 79 -27.35 -4.09 -1.15
N ALA A 80 -26.24 -3.86 -0.43
CA ALA A 80 -26.29 -3.35 0.94
C ALA A 80 -26.93 -1.96 1.00
N VAL A 81 -26.55 -1.06 0.09
CA VAL A 81 -27.14 0.29 0.03
C VAL A 81 -28.65 0.23 -0.27
N VAL A 82 -29.09 -0.57 -1.24
CA VAL A 82 -30.52 -0.73 -1.54
C VAL A 82 -31.27 -1.27 -0.33
N LYS A 83 -30.72 -2.30 0.33
CA LYS A 83 -31.34 -2.89 1.52
C LYS A 83 -31.49 -1.89 2.67
N ASP A 84 -30.45 -1.08 2.93
CA ASP A 84 -30.45 -0.15 4.06
C ASP A 84 -31.25 1.14 3.78
N THR A 85 -31.37 1.53 2.50
CA THR A 85 -32.09 2.76 2.10
C THR A 85 -33.58 2.55 1.85
N GLY A 86 -34.04 1.30 1.71
CA GLY A 86 -35.43 0.97 1.41
C GLY A 86 -35.88 1.57 0.08
N GLU A 87 -37.00 2.29 0.09
CA GLU A 87 -37.61 2.84 -1.13
C GLU A 87 -37.00 4.19 -1.57
N ARG A 88 -36.08 4.77 -0.79
CA ARG A 88 -35.57 6.13 -1.02
C ARG A 88 -34.83 6.32 -2.35
N LEU A 89 -34.24 5.25 -2.88
CA LEU A 89 -33.49 5.26 -4.14
C LEU A 89 -34.31 4.74 -5.33
N LEU A 90 -35.61 4.47 -5.16
CA LEU A 90 -36.48 4.11 -6.27
C LEU A 90 -36.66 5.31 -7.20
N ALA A 91 -36.41 5.10 -8.49
CA ALA A 91 -36.75 6.07 -9.52
C ALA A 91 -38.28 6.10 -9.71
N PRO A 92 -38.86 7.28 -10.06
CA PRO A 92 -40.28 7.39 -10.37
C PRO A 92 -40.71 6.57 -11.58
#